data_AF-A0A3D5I834-F1
#
_entry.id   AF-A0A3D5I834-F1
#
_cell.length_a   1.000
_cell.length_b   1.000
_cell.length_c   1.000
_cell.angle_alpha   90.00
_cell.angle_beta   90.00
_cell.angle_gamma   90.00
#
_symmetry.space_group_name_H-M   'P 1'
#
loop_
_entity.id
_entity.type
_entity.pdbx_description
1 polymer ?
#
loop_
_entity_poly.entity_id
_entity_poly.type
_entity_poly.pdbx_seq_one_letter_code
_entity_poly.pdbx_strand_id
1 'polypeptide(L)'
;MLLKSMVADLFDHDKTMDADRTVEIYETLRHRNPANIPLPSGSEPEQHDHLTGILGRFDALLLDGYGVLNIGAEAVPGAVGLLEAAAREGVEVMVLTNGGSKPSAMTGARYRNLGLAISDDRVISSRDALIEGIAGADGPIGVIDAECALPDDG
;
A
#
# COMPACT_ATOMS: atom_id res chain seq x y z
N MET A 1 -16.63 24.04 -9.71
CA MET A 1 -16.50 24.17 -11.18
C MET A 1 -15.03 24.06 -11.62
N LEU A 2 -14.08 24.75 -10.97
CA LEU A 2 -12.63 24.66 -11.28
C LEU A 2 -12.00 23.27 -11.10
N LEU A 3 -12.36 22.52 -10.04
CA LEU A 3 -11.71 21.23 -9.75
C LEU A 3 -12.02 20.17 -10.82
N LYS A 4 -13.24 20.17 -11.38
CA LYS A 4 -13.62 19.23 -12.46
C LYS A 4 -12.89 19.53 -13.77
N SER A 5 -12.65 20.80 -14.10
CA SER A 5 -11.92 21.14 -15.34
C SER A 5 -10.41 20.90 -15.19
N MET A 6 -9.82 21.20 -14.03
CA MET A 6 -8.41 20.87 -13.77
C MET A 6 -8.15 19.37 -13.84
N VAL A 7 -9.01 18.54 -13.23
CA VAL A 7 -8.85 17.08 -13.26
C VAL A 7 -9.06 16.53 -14.68
N ALA A 8 -9.97 17.12 -15.48
CA ALA A 8 -10.18 16.71 -16.87
C ALA A 8 -8.96 17.01 -17.77
N ASP A 9 -8.30 18.16 -17.60
CA ASP A 9 -7.06 18.49 -18.33
C ASP A 9 -5.86 17.65 -17.89
N LEU A 10 -5.85 17.21 -16.62
CA LEU A 10 -4.80 16.43 -16.00
C LEU A 10 -4.76 14.99 -16.56
N PHE A 11 -5.94 14.39 -16.74
CA PHE A 11 -6.14 13.05 -17.30
C PHE A 11 -6.59 13.05 -18.76
N ASP A 12 -6.33 14.15 -19.48
CA ASP A 12 -6.53 14.24 -20.92
C ASP A 12 -5.80 13.09 -21.63
N HIS A 13 -6.58 12.13 -22.14
CA HIS A 13 -6.09 10.88 -22.71
C HIS A 13 -5.37 11.07 -24.05
N ASP A 14 -5.50 12.24 -24.68
CA ASP A 14 -4.81 12.57 -25.93
C ASP A 14 -3.36 13.04 -25.67
N LYS A 15 -2.99 13.32 -24.41
CA LYS A 15 -1.63 13.71 -24.03
C LYS A 15 -0.82 12.50 -23.59
N THR A 16 0.36 12.34 -24.18
CA THR A 16 1.31 11.27 -23.83
C THR A 16 1.69 11.34 -22.35
N MET A 17 1.65 10.19 -21.66
CA MET A 17 2.11 10.08 -20.28
C MET A 17 3.63 9.87 -20.26
N ASP A 18 4.37 10.84 -19.74
CA ASP A 18 5.81 10.76 -19.50
C ASP A 18 6.15 11.14 -18.05
N ALA A 19 7.44 11.12 -17.69
CA ALA A 19 7.89 11.39 -16.33
C ALA A 19 7.58 12.83 -15.89
N ASP A 20 7.80 13.81 -16.76
CA ASP A 20 7.58 15.22 -16.46
C ASP A 20 6.09 15.50 -16.21
N ARG A 21 5.22 14.98 -17.09
CA ARG A 21 3.78 15.07 -16.90
C ARG A 21 3.34 14.37 -15.63
N THR A 22 3.89 13.20 -15.32
CA THR A 22 3.58 12.49 -14.06
C THR A 22 3.89 13.36 -12.85
N VAL A 23 5.05 14.01 -12.80
CA VAL A 23 5.44 14.92 -11.71
C VAL A 23 4.50 16.12 -11.63
N GLU A 24 4.11 16.71 -12.76
CA GLU A 24 3.15 17.83 -12.81
C GLU A 24 1.79 17.45 -12.19
N ILE A 25 1.30 16.24 -12.45
CA ILE A 25 0.08 15.69 -11.84
C ILE A 25 0.23 15.62 -10.31
N TYR A 26 1.33 15.06 -9.81
CA TYR A 26 1.59 14.96 -8.37
C TYR A 26 1.68 16.33 -7.69
N GLU A 27 2.40 17.28 -8.27
CA GLU A 27 2.53 18.64 -7.72
C GLU A 27 1.18 19.38 -7.72
N THR A 28 0.36 19.21 -8.76
CA THR A 28 -1.00 19.76 -8.80
C THR A 28 -1.88 19.22 -7.68
N LEU A 29 -1.72 17.92 -7.37
CA LEU A 29 -2.47 17.24 -6.32
C LEU A 29 -1.86 17.36 -4.92
N ARG A 30 -0.71 18.05 -4.77
CA ARG A 30 0.03 18.15 -3.50
C ARG A 30 -0.79 18.65 -2.32
N HIS A 31 -1.79 19.48 -2.57
CA HIS A 31 -2.73 19.98 -1.57
C HIS A 31 -3.60 18.88 -0.91
N ARG A 32 -3.67 17.68 -1.51
CA ARG A 32 -4.36 16.50 -0.99
C ARG A 32 -3.45 15.59 -0.18
N ASN A 33 -2.14 15.77 -0.27
CA ASN A 33 -1.18 14.99 0.50
C ASN A 33 -1.22 15.44 1.96
N PRO A 34 -0.80 14.58 2.91
CA PRO A 34 -0.54 15.01 4.28
C PRO A 34 0.32 16.27 4.27
N ALA A 35 0.04 17.20 5.18
CA ALA A 35 0.86 18.39 5.33
C ALA A 35 2.31 17.96 5.47
N ASN A 36 3.19 18.51 4.64
CA ASN A 36 4.62 18.22 4.73
C ASN A 36 5.09 18.74 6.08
N ILE A 37 5.28 17.85 7.06
CA ILE A 37 5.81 18.21 8.37
C ILE A 37 7.29 18.48 8.14
N PRO A 38 7.76 19.73 8.20
CA PRO A 38 9.16 20.02 7.95
C PRO A 38 9.99 19.27 8.98
N LEU A 39 11.00 18.53 8.51
CA LEU A 39 12.00 17.98 9.42
C LEU A 39 12.64 19.14 10.21
N PRO A 40 13.02 18.92 11.48
CA PRO A 40 13.78 19.91 12.24
C PRO A 40 14.98 20.42 11.43
N SER A 41 15.22 21.72 11.46
CA SER A 41 16.33 22.33 10.73
C SER A 41 17.66 21.67 11.13
N GLY A 42 18.45 21.24 10.14
CA GLY A 42 19.70 20.48 10.37
C GLY A 42 19.53 18.96 10.48
N SER A 43 18.34 18.41 10.22
CA SER A 43 18.16 16.96 10.06
C SER A 43 18.82 16.51 8.75
N GLU A 44 19.91 15.75 8.85
CA GLU A 44 20.56 15.13 7.71
C GLU A 44 20.03 13.70 7.51
N PRO A 45 19.82 13.23 6.26
CA PRO A 45 19.49 11.84 5.99
C PRO A 45 20.59 10.91 6.53
N GLU A 46 20.20 9.89 7.29
CA GLU A 46 21.12 8.84 7.71
C GLU A 46 21.05 7.68 6.72
N GLN A 47 22.21 7.26 6.21
CA GLN A 47 22.32 6.14 5.28
C GLN A 47 22.56 4.84 6.06
N HIS A 48 21.79 3.81 5.72
CA HIS A 48 21.92 2.45 6.27
C HIS A 48 21.96 1.44 5.14
N ASP A 49 22.82 0.43 5.26
CA ASP A 49 22.93 -0.65 4.26
C ASP A 49 21.69 -1.55 4.26
N HIS A 50 21.09 -1.77 5.44
CA HIS A 50 19.95 -2.65 5.63
C HIS A 50 18.99 -2.09 6.69
N LEU A 51 17.68 -2.25 6.45
CA LEU A 51 16.63 -1.86 7.40
C LEU A 51 16.77 -2.59 8.74
N THR A 52 17.30 -3.83 8.73
CA THR A 52 17.55 -4.63 9.93
C THR A 52 18.49 -3.97 10.94
N GLY A 53 19.39 -3.08 10.49
CA GLY A 53 20.32 -2.36 11.35
C GLY A 53 19.68 -1.26 12.20
N ILE A 54 18.44 -0.88 11.91
CA ILE A 54 17.73 0.22 12.59
C ILE A 54 16.36 -0.16 13.14
N LEU A 55 16.02 -1.46 13.14
CA LEU A 55 14.70 -1.93 13.58
C LEU A 55 14.34 -1.49 14.99
N GLY A 56 15.29 -1.54 15.94
CA GLY A 56 15.06 -1.13 17.33
C GLY A 56 14.74 0.36 17.53
N ARG A 57 14.65 1.16 16.46
CA ARG A 57 14.22 2.56 16.48
C ARG A 57 12.72 2.73 16.20
N PHE A 58 12.02 1.65 15.87
CA PHE A 58 10.62 1.67 15.47
C PHE A 58 9.80 0.69 16.31
N ASP A 59 8.57 1.06 16.61
CA ASP A 59 7.61 0.15 17.25
C ASP A 59 6.97 -0.81 16.23
N ALA A 60 6.84 -0.35 14.98
CA ALA A 60 6.21 -1.11 13.91
C ALA A 60 6.74 -0.75 12.52
N LEU A 61 6.59 -1.69 11.59
CA LEU A 61 6.79 -1.52 10.14
C LEU A 61 5.47 -1.66 9.39
N LEU A 62 5.17 -0.67 8.55
CA LEU A 62 4.11 -0.72 7.55
C LEU A 62 4.75 -0.95 6.18
N LEU A 63 4.62 -2.17 5.66
CA LEU A 63 5.29 -2.60 4.43
C LEU A 63 4.29 -2.68 3.27
N ASP A 64 4.72 -2.28 2.07
CA ASP A 64 3.97 -2.60 0.86
C ASP A 64 4.12 -4.10 0.52
N GLY A 65 3.22 -4.61 -0.32
CA GLY A 65 3.23 -5.98 -0.80
C GLY A 65 4.12 -6.18 -2.03
N TYR A 66 3.63 -5.74 -3.19
CA TYR A 66 4.26 -6.04 -4.47
C TYR A 66 5.53 -5.20 -4.68
N GLY A 67 6.64 -5.84 -5.05
CA GLY A 67 7.94 -5.19 -5.21
C GLY A 67 8.72 -4.97 -3.91
N VAL A 68 8.08 -5.16 -2.75
CA VAL A 68 8.71 -5.07 -1.42
C VAL A 68 8.79 -6.45 -0.76
N LEU A 69 7.66 -7.15 -0.62
CA LEU A 69 7.61 -8.49 -0.03
C LEU A 69 7.62 -9.60 -1.08
N ASN A 70 6.97 -9.37 -2.23
CA ASN A 70 6.87 -10.37 -3.29
C ASN A 70 6.92 -9.76 -4.69
N ILE A 71 7.43 -10.53 -5.67
CA ILE A 71 7.33 -10.23 -7.10
C ILE A 71 6.74 -11.45 -7.77
N GLY A 72 5.56 -11.30 -8.37
CA GLY A 72 4.81 -12.46 -8.87
C GLY A 72 4.61 -13.50 -7.77
N ALA A 73 4.95 -14.76 -8.05
CA ALA A 73 4.81 -15.87 -7.12
C ALA A 73 6.04 -16.11 -6.22
N GLU A 74 6.98 -15.18 -6.16
CA GLU A 74 8.22 -15.33 -5.38
C GLU A 74 8.34 -14.24 -4.31
N ALA A 75 8.96 -14.60 -3.18
CA ALA A 75 9.36 -13.62 -2.17
C ALA A 75 10.56 -12.80 -2.65
N VAL A 76 10.60 -11.52 -2.29
CA VAL A 76 11.77 -10.69 -2.53
C VAL A 76 12.95 -11.19 -1.66
N PRO A 77 14.18 -11.30 -2.21
CA PRO A 77 15.35 -11.71 -1.44
C PRO A 77 15.54 -10.84 -0.19
N GLY A 78 15.70 -11.49 0.97
CA GLY A 78 15.85 -10.82 2.26
C GLY A 78 14.54 -10.48 2.98
N ALA A 79 13.37 -10.59 2.33
CA ALA A 79 12.08 -10.30 2.99
C ALA A 79 11.83 -11.22 4.19
N VAL A 80 12.09 -12.53 4.05
CA VAL A 80 11.99 -13.49 5.17
C VAL A 80 12.90 -13.08 6.33
N GLY A 81 14.17 -12.77 6.04
CA GLY A 81 15.14 -12.36 7.07
C GLY A 81 14.80 -11.04 7.75
N LEU A 82 14.16 -10.11 7.04
CA LEU A 82 13.63 -8.88 7.62
C LEU A 82 12.52 -9.17 8.63
N LEU A 83 11.56 -10.03 8.28
CA LEU A 83 10.45 -10.40 9.17
C LEU A 83 10.96 -11.14 10.42
N GLU A 84 11.91 -12.05 10.25
CA GLU A 84 12.56 -12.75 11.38
C GLU A 84 13.33 -11.77 12.29
N ALA A 85 14.00 -10.78 11.71
CA ALA A 85 14.69 -9.75 12.48
C ALA A 85 13.69 -8.86 13.25
N ALA A 86 12.61 -8.42 12.59
CA ALA A 86 11.56 -7.63 13.23
C ALA A 86 10.92 -8.38 14.41
N ALA A 87 10.57 -9.65 14.22
CA ALA A 87 10.03 -10.50 15.28
C ALA A 87 10.99 -10.64 16.48
N ARG A 88 12.30 -10.77 16.22
CA ARG A 88 13.32 -10.87 17.27
C ARG A 88 13.49 -9.59 18.07
N GLU A 89 13.38 -8.44 17.41
CA GLU A 89 13.47 -7.11 18.03
C GLU A 89 12.13 -6.66 18.66
N GLY A 90 11.07 -7.47 18.54
CA GLY A 90 9.74 -7.11 19.04
C GLY A 90 9.05 -6.00 18.25
N VAL A 91 9.46 -5.78 16.99
CA VAL A 91 8.91 -4.78 16.09
C VAL A 91 7.71 -5.38 15.37
N GLU A 92 6.55 -4.75 15.51
CA GLU A 92 5.32 -5.20 14.85
C GLU A 92 5.42 -5.03 13.34
N VAL A 93 4.83 -5.95 12.56
CA VAL A 93 4.81 -5.83 11.08
C VAL A 93 3.38 -5.91 10.58
N MET A 94 3.02 -4.96 9.73
CA MET A 94 1.75 -4.93 8.99
C MET A 94 2.02 -4.67 7.51
N VAL A 95 1.22 -5.29 6.66
CA VAL A 95 1.23 -5.06 5.22
C VAL A 95 0.10 -4.12 4.87
N LEU A 96 0.44 -3.01 4.20
CA LEU A 96 -0.51 -2.06 3.64
C LEU A 96 -0.38 -2.10 2.12
N THR A 97 -1.37 -2.67 1.44
CA THR A 97 -1.27 -2.91 -0.01
C THR A 97 -2.45 -2.34 -0.80
N ASN A 98 -2.16 -1.84 -2.00
CA ASN A 98 -3.20 -1.38 -2.93
C ASN A 98 -3.92 -2.54 -3.65
N GLY A 99 -3.51 -3.79 -3.44
CA GLY A 99 -4.14 -4.96 -4.06
C GLY A 99 -5.59 -5.14 -3.59
N GLY A 100 -6.55 -4.84 -4.46
CA GLY A 100 -7.99 -4.92 -4.14
C GLY A 100 -8.72 -6.16 -4.69
N SER A 101 -8.08 -6.95 -5.55
CA SER A 101 -8.75 -8.06 -6.28
C SER A 101 -8.98 -9.32 -5.46
N LYS A 102 -8.38 -9.44 -4.27
CA LYS A 102 -8.57 -10.61 -3.38
C LYS A 102 -8.78 -10.13 -1.95
N PRO A 103 -9.56 -10.87 -1.13
CA PRO A 103 -9.64 -10.62 0.31
C PRO A 103 -8.26 -10.65 0.96
N SER A 104 -8.04 -9.81 1.98
CA SER A 104 -6.76 -9.74 2.71
C SER A 104 -6.33 -11.06 3.32
N ALA A 105 -7.28 -11.90 3.75
CA ALA A 105 -6.99 -13.27 4.20
C ALA A 105 -6.37 -14.17 3.12
N MET A 106 -6.78 -14.01 1.85
CA MET A 106 -6.13 -14.76 0.75
C MET A 106 -4.72 -14.26 0.49
N THR A 107 -4.48 -12.96 0.65
CA THR A 107 -3.14 -12.35 0.54
C THR A 107 -2.23 -12.80 1.68
N GLY A 108 -2.72 -12.82 2.92
CA GLY A 108 -1.98 -13.36 4.06
C GLY A 108 -1.65 -14.85 3.91
N ALA A 109 -2.60 -15.67 3.46
CA ALA A 109 -2.35 -17.07 3.13
C ALA A 109 -1.27 -17.24 2.05
N ARG A 110 -1.27 -16.39 1.03
CA ARG A 110 -0.21 -16.36 0.01
C ARG A 110 1.15 -16.02 0.63
N TYR A 111 1.23 -15.03 1.51
CA TYR A 111 2.49 -14.69 2.18
C TYR A 111 3.05 -15.86 2.99
N ARG A 112 2.20 -16.58 3.73
CA ARG A 112 2.62 -17.79 4.46
C ARG A 112 3.16 -18.87 3.52
N ASN A 113 2.53 -19.07 2.36
CA ASN A 113 3.02 -20.01 1.34
C ASN A 113 4.40 -19.62 0.77
N LEU A 114 4.76 -18.33 0.84
CA LEU A 114 6.06 -17.81 0.44
C LEU A 114 7.10 -17.85 1.58
N GLY A 115 6.76 -18.41 2.75
CA GLY A 115 7.61 -18.42 3.94
C GLY A 115 7.66 -17.09 4.68
N LEU A 116 6.79 -16.13 4.34
CA LEU A 116 6.65 -14.86 5.04
C LEU A 116 5.68 -15.07 6.21
N ALA A 117 6.18 -14.93 7.44
CA ALA A 117 5.41 -15.13 8.67
C ALA A 117 4.43 -13.96 8.95
N ILE A 118 3.49 -13.75 8.02
CA ILE A 118 2.47 -12.69 8.07
C ILE A 118 1.10 -13.34 8.21
N SER A 119 0.38 -13.00 9.28
CA SER A 119 -0.98 -13.46 9.51
C SER A 119 -2.01 -12.61 8.76
N ASP A 120 -3.20 -13.15 8.57
CA ASP A 120 -4.25 -12.53 7.76
C ASP A 120 -4.74 -11.20 8.32
N ASP A 121 -4.77 -11.08 9.66
CA ASP A 121 -5.11 -9.87 10.42
C ASP A 121 -4.05 -8.77 10.32
N ARG A 122 -2.88 -9.07 9.76
CA ARG A 122 -1.78 -8.12 9.54
C ARG A 122 -1.69 -7.62 8.11
N VAL A 123 -2.67 -7.94 7.28
CA VAL A 123 -2.79 -7.42 5.91
C VAL A 123 -4.00 -6.49 5.83
N ILE A 124 -3.75 -5.24 5.47
CA ILE A 124 -4.77 -4.25 5.17
C ILE A 124 -4.64 -3.88 3.70
N SER A 125 -5.73 -4.04 2.96
CA SER A 125 -5.80 -3.74 1.54
C SER A 125 -6.64 -2.49 1.25
N SER A 126 -6.49 -1.94 0.04
CA SER A 126 -7.41 -0.91 -0.48
C SER A 126 -8.87 -1.36 -0.48
N ARG A 127 -9.14 -2.67 -0.60
CA ARG A 127 -10.48 -3.25 -0.48
C ARG A 127 -11.04 -3.11 0.93
N ASP A 128 -10.23 -3.32 1.96
CA ASP A 128 -10.68 -3.17 3.35
C ASP A 128 -11.01 -1.70 3.65
N ALA A 129 -10.16 -0.78 3.18
CA ALA A 129 -10.43 0.65 3.29
C ALA A 129 -11.69 1.09 2.53
N LEU A 130 -11.95 0.50 1.35
CA LEU A 130 -13.17 0.74 0.59
C LEU A 130 -14.40 0.26 1.36
N ILE A 131 -14.38 -0.98 1.89
CA ILE A 131 -15.48 -1.57 2.65
C ILE A 131 -15.83 -0.67 3.85
N GLU A 132 -14.83 -0.22 4.60
CA GLU A 132 -15.04 0.69 5.73
C GLU A 132 -15.62 2.04 5.28
N GLY A 133 -15.06 2.62 4.20
CA GLY A 133 -15.50 3.91 3.68
C GLY A 133 -16.93 3.93 3.14
N ILE A 134 -17.45 2.78 2.69
CA ILE A 134 -18.81 2.66 2.16
C ILE A 134 -19.83 2.13 3.17
N ALA A 135 -19.40 1.69 4.35
CA ALA A 135 -20.29 1.11 5.36
C ALA A 135 -21.42 2.06 5.81
N GLY A 136 -21.25 3.38 5.61
CA GLY A 136 -22.25 4.42 5.89
C GLY A 136 -22.83 5.12 4.66
N ALA A 137 -22.65 4.58 3.45
CA ALA A 137 -23.14 5.23 2.24
C ALA A 137 -24.65 4.97 2.03
N ASP A 138 -25.40 6.05 1.72
CA ASP A 138 -26.81 5.96 1.35
C ASP A 138 -26.97 5.69 -0.16
N GLY A 139 -27.76 4.67 -0.51
CA GLY A 139 -28.11 4.35 -1.89
C GLY A 139 -27.27 3.22 -2.53
N PRO A 140 -27.55 2.86 -3.78
CA PRO A 140 -26.89 1.75 -4.46
C PRO A 140 -25.43 2.07 -4.79
N ILE A 141 -24.54 1.10 -4.54
CA ILE A 141 -23.11 1.17 -4.85
C ILE A 141 -22.80 0.23 -6.01
N GLY A 142 -22.23 0.75 -7.09
CA GLY A 142 -21.71 -0.06 -8.18
C GLY A 142 -20.32 -0.59 -7.84
N VAL A 143 -20.14 -1.91 -7.87
CA VAL A 143 -18.86 -2.59 -7.65
C VAL A 143 -18.39 -3.19 -8.97
N ILE A 144 -17.13 -2.95 -9.33
CA ILE A 144 -16.47 -3.57 -10.48
C ILE A 144 -15.31 -4.40 -9.93
N ASP A 145 -15.35 -5.71 -10.18
CA ASP A 145 -14.30 -6.64 -9.77
C ASP A 145 -13.97 -7.61 -10.92
N ALA A 146 -12.73 -8.07 -10.95
CA ALA A 146 -12.27 -9.08 -11.90
C ALA A 146 -12.75 -10.45 -11.41
N GLU A 147 -13.94 -10.85 -11.86
CA GLU A 147 -14.69 -12.06 -11.47
C GLU A 147 -15.38 -11.97 -10.09
N CYS A 148 -16.64 -11.55 -10.15
CA CYS A 148 -17.65 -11.81 -9.15
C CYS A 148 -17.97 -13.33 -9.15
N ALA A 149 -17.22 -14.13 -8.40
CA ALA A 149 -17.81 -15.34 -7.83
C ALA A 149 -18.67 -14.85 -6.66
N LEU A 150 -19.97 -14.71 -6.89
CA LEU A 150 -20.91 -14.56 -5.78
C LEU A 150 -20.65 -15.71 -4.79
N PRO A 151 -20.62 -15.45 -3.47
CA PRO A 151 -20.60 -16.53 -2.51
C PRO A 151 -21.80 -17.44 -2.79
N ASP A 152 -21.54 -18.72 -3.03
CA ASP A 152 -22.55 -19.74 -3.24
C ASP A 152 -23.48 -19.74 -2.03
N ASP A 153 -24.69 -19.20 -2.20
CA ASP A 153 -25.73 -19.15 -1.18
C ASP A 153 -26.40 -20.53 -1.02
N GLY A 154 -25.61 -21.50 -0.53
CA GLY A 154 -26.06 -22.77 0.04
C GLY A 154 -26.13 -23.96 -0.91
#